data_AF-A0A061NPA3-F1
#
_entry.id   AF-A0A061NPA3-F1
#
_cell.length_a   1.000
_cell.length_b   1.000
_cell.length_c   1.000
_cell.angle_alpha   90.00
_cell.angle_beta   90.00
_cell.angle_gamma   90.00
#
_symmetry.space_group_name_H-M   'P 1'
#
loop_
_entity.id
_entity.type
_entity.pdbx_description
1 polymer ?
#
loop_
_entity_poly.entity_id
_entity_poly.type
_entity_poly.pdbx_seq_one_letter_code
_entity_poly.pdbx_strand_id
1 'polypeptide(L)'
;MWVVVVIAAIFEIGWATGLKYANDALTWTLTIIAIVISFGLLIRAASTLLTSTVYAVFVGLGTVGTVAVDIIFFGTAINIGVIFFVVMLLSGVLGLKMVTGEKEEGRSVGSFSLLRGYLKSLVSMEFNVI
;
A
#
# COMPACT_ATOMS: atom_id res chain seq x y z
N MET A 1 3.20 -11.58 7.77
CA MET A 1 3.13 -10.70 6.57
C MET A 1 2.84 -9.26 6.93
N TRP A 2 1.74 -8.96 7.61
CA TRP A 2 1.37 -7.58 8.01
C TRP A 2 2.43 -6.86 8.85
N VAL A 3 3.20 -7.59 9.65
CA VAL A 3 4.33 -7.04 10.43
C VAL A 3 5.36 -6.33 9.55
N VAL A 4 5.61 -6.83 8.33
CA VAL A 4 6.55 -6.21 7.37
C VAL A 4 6.05 -4.83 6.94
N VAL A 5 4.74 -4.67 6.76
CA VAL A 5 4.09 -3.38 6.41
C VAL A 5 4.20 -2.41 7.57
N VAL A 6 3.96 -2.88 8.80
CA VAL A 6 4.10 -2.04 10.01
C VAL A 6 5.56 -1.57 10.18
N ILE A 7 6.53 -2.48 10.01
CA ILE A 7 7.95 -2.12 10.08
C ILE A 7 8.32 -1.13 8.97
N ALA A 8 7.81 -1.33 7.74
CA ALA A 8 8.01 -0.39 6.64
C ALA A 8 7.44 0.99 6.98
N ALA A 9 6.23 1.07 7.53
CA ALA A 9 5.61 2.33 7.95
C ALA A 9 6.38 3.01 9.09
N ILE A 10 7.03 2.27 9.98
CA ILE A 10 7.90 2.87 11.01
C ILE A 10 9.14 3.50 10.38
N PHE A 11 9.78 2.80 9.44
CA PHE A 11 10.88 3.37 8.66
C PHE A 11 10.42 4.58 7.85
N GLU A 12 9.16 4.58 7.38
CA GLU A 12 8.53 5.70 6.69
C GLU A 12 8.54 6.96 7.53
N ILE A 13 8.06 6.88 8.77
CA ILE A 13 8.07 7.99 9.71
C ILE A 13 9.50 8.52 9.89
N GLY A 14 10.48 7.62 10.03
CA GLY A 14 11.88 7.98 10.20
C GLY A 14 12.46 8.80 9.04
N TRP A 15 12.24 8.36 7.79
CA TRP A 15 12.74 9.11 6.63
C TRP A 15 11.90 10.34 6.30
N ALA A 16 10.59 10.33 6.56
CA ALA A 16 9.71 11.48 6.37
C ALA A 16 10.10 12.64 7.30
N THR A 17 10.36 12.33 8.57
CA THR A 17 10.94 13.29 9.52
C THR A 17 12.37 13.67 9.11
N GLY A 18 13.18 12.72 8.65
CA GLY A 18 14.51 12.95 8.12
C GLY A 18 14.52 14.00 6.99
N LEU A 19 13.66 13.90 5.99
CA LEU A 19 13.57 14.89 4.90
C LEU A 19 13.23 16.29 5.38
N LYS A 20 12.46 16.41 6.45
CA LYS A 20 12.02 17.69 7.01
C LYS A 20 13.10 18.36 7.85
N TYR A 21 13.97 17.59 8.50
CA TYR A 21 14.92 18.08 9.50
C TYR A 21 16.40 17.71 9.24
N ALA A 22 16.72 17.01 8.14
CA ALA A 22 18.10 16.64 7.80
C ALA A 22 18.89 17.87 7.34
N ASN A 23 19.75 18.38 8.23
CA ASN A 23 20.63 19.50 7.96
C ASN A 23 22.07 19.07 7.60
N ASP A 24 22.48 17.85 7.98
CA ASP A 24 23.83 17.34 7.74
C ASP A 24 23.86 16.26 6.65
N ALA A 25 25.00 16.14 5.95
CA ALA A 25 25.23 15.11 4.93
C ALA A 25 25.05 13.69 5.49
N LEU A 26 25.44 13.44 6.75
CA LEU A 26 25.24 12.16 7.44
C LEU A 26 23.75 11.84 7.65
N THR A 27 22.94 12.81 8.09
CA THR A 27 21.49 12.63 8.25
C THR A 27 20.79 12.42 6.92
N TRP A 28 21.28 13.05 5.84
CA TRP A 28 20.79 12.82 4.48
C TRP A 28 21.09 11.41 3.99
N THR A 29 22.32 10.91 4.18
CA THR A 29 22.68 9.52 3.83
C THR A 29 21.80 8.52 4.59
N LEU A 30 21.57 8.74 5.89
CA LEU A 30 20.72 7.87 6.69
C LEU A 30 19.26 7.89 6.21
N THR A 31 18.75 9.06 5.82
CA THR A 31 17.40 9.23 5.25
C THR A 31 17.24 8.45 3.95
N ILE A 32 18.22 8.52 3.04
CA ILE A 32 18.21 7.77 1.78
C ILE A 32 18.22 6.26 2.04
N ILE A 33 19.05 5.78 2.98
CA ILE A 33 19.09 4.37 3.36
C ILE A 33 17.73 3.92 3.91
N ALA A 34 17.12 4.73 4.78
CA ALA A 34 15.81 4.44 5.34
C ALA A 34 14.71 4.39 4.26
N ILE A 35 14.75 5.26 3.23
CA ILE A 35 13.86 5.20 2.07
C ILE A 35 14.02 3.86 1.34
N VAL A 36 15.25 3.48 0.99
CA VAL A 36 15.53 2.24 0.25
C VAL A 36 15.03 1.02 1.01
N ILE A 37 15.28 0.96 2.33
CA ILE A 37 14.80 -0.11 3.20
C ILE A 37 13.26 -0.12 3.24
N SER A 38 12.63 1.03 3.49
CA SER A 38 11.17 1.16 3.57
C SER A 38 10.48 0.65 2.31
N PHE A 39 10.93 1.11 1.14
CA PHE A 39 10.38 0.68 -0.15
C PHE A 39 10.68 -0.79 -0.44
N GLY A 40 11.88 -1.28 -0.11
CA GLY A 40 12.23 -2.69 -0.26
C GLY A 40 11.31 -3.62 0.53
N LEU A 41 11.01 -3.28 1.78
CA LEU A 41 10.04 -4.03 2.59
C LEU A 41 8.63 -3.95 2.02
N LEU A 42 8.22 -2.78 1.51
CA LEU A 42 6.89 -2.59 0.92
C LEU A 42 6.71 -3.40 -0.36
N ILE A 43 7.70 -3.43 -1.25
CA ILE A 43 7.69 -4.24 -2.47
C ILE A 43 7.54 -5.72 -2.11
N ARG A 44 8.26 -6.18 -1.07
CA ARG A 44 8.16 -7.56 -0.58
C ARG A 44 6.81 -7.87 0.05
N ALA A 45 6.12 -6.89 0.64
CA ALA A 45 4.75 -7.08 1.13
C ALA A 45 3.74 -7.08 -0.03
N ALA A 46 3.91 -6.19 -1.00
CA ALA A 46 3.05 -6.05 -2.18
C ALA A 46 3.12 -7.26 -3.14
N SER A 47 4.20 -8.05 -3.11
CA SER A 47 4.26 -9.30 -3.87
C SER A 47 3.36 -10.41 -3.32
N THR A 48 2.77 -10.22 -2.14
CA THR A 48 2.01 -11.26 -1.44
C THR A 48 0.60 -10.85 -1.03
N LEU A 49 0.29 -9.56 -1.04
CA LEU A 49 -1.01 -8.98 -0.74
C LEU A 49 -1.40 -8.04 -1.88
N LEU A 50 -2.70 -7.78 -2.07
CA LEU A 50 -3.15 -6.79 -3.05
C LEU A 50 -2.42 -5.45 -2.83
N THR A 51 -1.71 -4.99 -3.86
CA THR A 51 -0.87 -3.78 -3.83
C THR A 51 -1.65 -2.57 -3.32
N SER A 52 -2.91 -2.42 -3.72
CA SER A 52 -3.79 -1.33 -3.28
C SER A 52 -4.07 -1.34 -1.78
N THR A 53 -4.21 -2.51 -1.16
CA THR A 53 -4.44 -2.64 0.29
C THR A 53 -3.17 -2.32 1.07
N VAL A 54 -2.03 -2.83 0.61
CA VAL A 54 -0.73 -2.58 1.26
C VAL A 54 -0.40 -1.09 1.23
N TYR A 55 -0.59 -0.44 0.08
CA TYR A 55 -0.28 0.98 -0.08
C TYR A 55 -1.21 1.87 0.76
N ALA A 56 -2.50 1.55 0.82
CA ALA A 56 -3.45 2.29 1.67
C ALA A 56 -3.08 2.22 3.16
N VAL A 57 -2.69 1.04 3.66
CA VAL A 57 -2.28 0.85 5.06
C VAL A 57 -0.93 1.52 5.33
N PHE A 58 0.03 1.41 4.40
CA PHE A 58 1.34 2.05 4.51
C PHE A 58 1.19 3.57 4.64
N VAL A 59 0.56 4.22 3.65
CA VAL A 59 0.35 5.68 3.66
C VAL A 59 -0.47 6.12 4.87
N GLY A 60 -1.49 5.36 5.26
CA GLY A 60 -2.29 5.66 6.45
C GLY A 60 -1.47 5.66 7.75
N LEU A 61 -0.71 4.59 7.99
CA LEU A 61 0.15 4.47 9.17
C LEU A 61 1.30 5.50 9.15
N GLY A 62 1.94 5.70 8.00
CA GLY A 62 3.00 6.69 7.81
C GLY A 62 2.52 8.11 8.08
N THR A 63 1.33 8.47 7.60
CA THR A 63 0.77 9.81 7.82
C THR A 63 0.41 10.03 9.29
N VAL A 64 -0.29 9.07 9.92
CA VAL A 64 -0.64 9.16 11.34
C VAL A 64 0.62 9.24 12.20
N GLY A 65 1.62 8.40 11.91
CA GLY A 65 2.88 8.36 12.64
C GLY A 65 3.72 9.63 12.46
N THR A 66 3.83 10.16 11.24
CA THR A 66 4.58 11.39 10.97
C THR A 66 3.93 12.59 11.65
N VAL A 67 2.60 12.70 11.59
CA VAL A 67 1.86 13.76 12.31
C VAL A 67 2.02 13.60 13.83
N ALA A 68 1.98 12.38 14.36
CA ALA A 68 2.20 12.12 15.78
C ALA A 68 3.62 12.54 16.21
N VAL A 69 4.65 12.21 15.43
CA VAL A 69 6.04 12.62 15.70
C VAL A 69 6.18 14.14 15.61
N ASP A 70 5.59 14.80 14.61
CA ASP A 70 5.61 16.25 14.46
C ASP A 70 4.99 16.99 15.66
N ILE A 71 3.94 16.42 16.26
CA ILE A 71 3.28 16.98 17.45
C ILE A 71 4.11 16.68 18.71
N ILE A 72 4.54 15.44 18.91
CA ILE A 72 5.19 14.98 20.16
C ILE A 72 6.64 15.47 20.26
N PHE A 73 7.44 15.30 19.21
CA PHE A 73 8.87 15.60 19.23
C PHE A 73 9.19 17.04 18.87
N PHE A 74 8.43 17.62 17.93
CA PHE A 74 8.69 18.98 17.43
C PHE A 74 7.74 20.04 18.01
N GLY A 75 6.74 19.63 18.80
CA GLY A 75 5.80 20.56 19.43
C GLY A 75 5.00 21.39 18.42
N THR A 76 4.85 20.88 17.18
CA THR A 76 4.18 21.62 16.10
C THR A 76 2.70 21.81 16.46
N ALA A 77 2.18 23.03 16.34
CA ALA A 77 0.78 23.30 16.59
C ALA A 77 -0.11 22.40 15.71
N ILE A 78 -1.08 21.74 16.34
CA ILE A 78 -2.03 20.86 15.64
C ILE A 78 -2.85 21.72 14.68
N ASN A 79 -2.51 21.66 13.39
CA ASN A 79 -3.28 22.32 12.36
C ASN A 79 -4.45 21.42 11.97
N ILE A 80 -5.64 21.75 12.48
CA ILE A 80 -6.90 21.05 12.19
C ILE A 80 -7.15 20.96 10.67
N GLY A 81 -6.72 21.96 9.89
CA GLY A 81 -6.81 21.94 8.43
C GLY A 81 -5.96 20.83 7.79
N VAL A 82 -4.75 20.58 8.30
CA VAL A 82 -3.88 19.49 7.81
C VAL A 82 -4.52 18.14 8.08
N ILE A 83 -5.06 17.94 9.28
CA ILE A 83 -5.76 16.69 9.63
C ILE A 83 -6.97 16.48 8.72
N PHE A 84 -7.76 17.53 8.46
CA PHE A 84 -8.90 17.46 7.55
C PHE A 84 -8.49 17.02 6.13
N PHE A 85 -7.47 17.65 5.56
CA PHE A 85 -6.98 17.29 4.22
C PHE A 85 -6.37 15.88 4.16
N VAL A 86 -5.66 15.45 5.21
CA VAL A 86 -5.16 14.08 5.34
C VAL A 86 -6.30 13.08 5.33
N VAL A 87 -7.33 13.29 6.16
CA VAL A 87 -8.50 12.39 6.21
C VAL A 87 -9.23 12.37 4.86
N MET A 88 -9.36 13.53 4.20
CA MET A 88 -9.95 13.62 2.87
C MET A 88 -9.14 12.83 1.83
N LEU A 89 -7.82 12.96 1.80
CA LEU A 89 -6.95 12.16 0.93
C LEU A 89 -7.07 10.66 1.20
N LEU A 90 -7.01 10.25 2.46
CA LEU A 90 -7.14 8.83 2.85
C LEU A 90 -8.51 8.28 2.42
N SER A 91 -9.59 9.05 2.61
CA SER A 91 -10.93 8.67 2.15
C SER A 91 -11.00 8.51 0.63
N GLY A 92 -10.33 9.38 -0.13
CA GLY A 92 -10.25 9.30 -1.59
C GLY A 92 -9.51 8.05 -2.06
N VAL A 93 -8.37 7.71 -1.44
CA VAL A 93 -7.60 6.50 -1.74
C VAL A 93 -8.40 5.23 -1.41
N LEU A 94 -9.08 5.20 -0.25
CA LEU A 94 -9.94 4.08 0.14
C LEU A 94 -11.16 3.93 -0.78
N GLY A 95 -11.78 5.04 -1.18
CA GLY A 95 -12.88 5.05 -2.14
C GLY A 95 -12.44 4.51 -3.50
N LEU A 96 -11.27 4.92 -3.99
CA LEU A 96 -10.71 4.41 -5.24
C LEU A 96 -10.43 2.91 -5.18
N LYS A 97 -9.98 2.40 -4.02
CA LYS A 97 -9.79 0.96 -3.78
C LYS A 97 -11.12 0.21 -3.79
N MET A 98 -12.18 0.74 -3.20
CA MET A 98 -13.50 0.10 -3.21
C MET A 98 -14.07 0.00 -4.62
N VAL A 99 -13.97 1.07 -5.41
CA VAL A 99 -14.43 1.11 -6.81
C VAL A 99 -13.59 0.21 -7.73
N THR A 100 -12.30 0.07 -7.46
CA THR A 100 -11.39 -0.73 -8.30
C THR A 100 -11.34 -2.19 -7.89
N GLY A 101 -11.54 -2.51 -6.60
CA GLY A 101 -11.43 -3.85 -6.03
C GLY A 101 -12.44 -4.86 -6.61
N GLU A 102 -13.62 -4.41 -7.01
CA GLU A 102 -14.62 -5.27 -7.68
C GLU A 102 -14.14 -5.77 -9.06
N LYS A 103 -13.19 -5.07 -9.72
CA LYS A 103 -12.76 -5.37 -11.08
C LYS A 103 -11.63 -6.38 -11.20
N GLU A 104 -10.88 -6.67 -10.15
CA GLU A 104 -9.76 -7.64 -10.20
C GLU A 104 -10.17 -9.06 -9.78
N GLU A 105 -11.02 -9.18 -8.75
CA GLU A 105 -11.52 -10.48 -8.27
C GLU A 105 -12.47 -11.15 -9.28
N GLY A 106 -13.35 -10.36 -9.91
CA GLY A 106 -14.26 -10.86 -10.95
C GLY A 106 -13.59 -11.24 -12.28
N ARG A 107 -12.45 -10.63 -12.62
CA ARG A 107 -11.80 -10.81 -13.93
C ARG A 107 -10.86 -12.02 -13.97
N SER A 108 -10.19 -12.34 -12.86
CA SER A 108 -9.37 -13.55 -12.72
C SER A 108 -10.23 -14.81 -12.64
N VAL A 109 -11.31 -14.78 -11.85
CA VAL A 109 -12.24 -15.91 -11.70
C VAL A 109 -13.08 -16.14 -12.97
N GLY A 110 -13.51 -15.06 -13.64
CA GLY A 110 -14.28 -15.13 -14.89
C GLY A 110 -13.52 -15.82 -16.03
N SER A 111 -12.29 -15.42 -16.30
CA SER A 111 -11.48 -15.97 -17.40
C SER A 111 -11.18 -17.47 -17.22
N PHE A 112 -10.87 -17.89 -15.98
CA PHE A 112 -10.61 -19.29 -15.66
C PHE A 112 -11.87 -20.16 -15.74
N SER A 113 -13.04 -19.61 -15.36
CA SER A 113 -14.32 -20.32 -15.46
C SER A 113 -14.76 -20.55 -16.91
N LEU A 114 -14.53 -19.57 -17.80
CA LEU A 114 -14.85 -19.70 -19.23
C LEU A 114 -13.92 -20.70 -19.91
N LEU A 115 -12.62 -20.66 -19.64
CA LEU A 115 -11.66 -21.66 -20.14
C LEU A 115 -12.03 -23.08 -19.68
N ARG A 116 -12.41 -23.24 -18.41
CA ARG A 116 -12.87 -24.53 -17.87
C ARG A 116 -14.16 -25.00 -18.54
N GLY A 117 -15.10 -24.08 -18.83
CA GLY A 117 -16.33 -24.37 -19.57
C GLY A 117 -16.06 -24.82 -21.02
N TYR A 118 -15.20 -24.10 -21.73
CA TYR A 118 -14.77 -24.44 -23.09
C TYR A 118 -14.09 -25.80 -23.16
N LEU A 119 -13.14 -26.08 -22.25
CA LEU A 119 -12.47 -27.39 -22.18
C LEU A 119 -13.47 -28.53 -21.91
N LYS A 120 -14.44 -28.33 -21.02
CA LYS A 120 -15.47 -29.34 -20.74
C LYS A 120 -16.36 -29.59 -21.96
N SER A 121 -16.66 -28.55 -22.73
CA SER A 121 -17.42 -28.66 -23.98
C SER A 121 -16.65 -29.39 -25.06
N LEU A 122 -15.34 -29.14 -25.21
CA LEU A 122 -14.50 -29.85 -26.20
C LEU A 122 -14.35 -31.33 -25.86
N VAL A 123 -14.07 -31.66 -24.60
CA VAL A 123 -13.99 -33.06 -24.13
C VAL A 123 -15.32 -33.79 -24.32
N SER A 124 -16.44 -33.12 -24.09
CA SER A 124 -17.77 -33.72 -24.30
C SER A 124 -18.15 -33.88 -25.78
N MET A 125 -17.56 -33.07 -26.68
CA MET A 125 -17.71 -33.27 -28.13
C MET A 125 -16.84 -34.44 -28.61
N GLU A 126 -15.60 -34.58 -28.14
CA GLU A 126 -14.75 -35.72 -28.51
C GLU A 126 -15.33 -37.07 -28.05
N PHE A 127 -15.93 -37.11 -26.85
CA PHE A 127 -16.56 -38.34 -26.33
C PHE A 127 -17.89 -38.72 -26.99
N ASN A 128 -18.51 -37.84 -27.76
CA ASN A 128 -19.79 -38.10 -28.46
C ASN A 128 -19.58 -38.45 -29.95
N VAL A 129 -18.32 -38.50 -30.40
CA VAL A 129 -17.94 -38.84 -31.78
C VAL A 129 -17.31 -40.24 -31.88
N ILE A 130 -17.03 -40.90 -30.73
CA ILE A 130 -16.60 -42.30 -30.61
C ILE A 130 -17.78 -43.15 -30.17
#